data_AF-A0A929B1K6-F1
#
_entry.id   AF-A0A929B1K6-F1
#
_cell.length_a   1.000
_cell.length_b   1.000
_cell.length_c   1.000
_cell.angle_alpha   90.00
_cell.angle_beta   90.00
_cell.angle_gamma   90.00
#
_symmetry.space_group_name_H-M   'P 1'
#
loop_
_entity.id
_entity.type
_entity.pdbx_description
1 polymer ?
#
loop_
_entity_poly.entity_id
_entity_poly.type
_entity_poly.pdbx_seq_one_letter_code
_entity_poly.pdbx_strand_id
1 'polypeptide(L)'
;MALICTQINEWIEEEVSKPVEEWEERQEERCRKRPWYDPRGWFCWLVTILVKVIRWVVVTVGKWVTRTVCKLVATVIELISDVLGGLWDIIAGIFTLNWRRILDGLIKIGIGIVLGIIRIGRILLLGDTIDFIISEINKGRLRRYVRELLENKYSGEVLEQIKEAIRLERGAFGLRLNATTYRTVLDSETPSPGTPSVPNLVVLHENGDINLRALCGFEFDEGFWNRKRYKTLKKGTVIGGGGGGEFDNPISENNLETYLSSRGTQGPPFIILPMRDGVLDTKIRAAEEKGRELALMLKFEETTIPVTRADHIVHNGFDTGRATDSLEEFLTTVISRTSKTVNDSRATAELCNPVAIGVFRYTDTLRGIAANLRTSKCQLPGKNVSGVTFIDNIPDHIWKYVPIHELGHYFGLCHVDGLDRIMYSSKQNSWWSISLIPNIYLKGEPFFTLDEAKATWDYIVENFNAQCLGAQPVPIP
;
A
#
# COMPACT_ATOMS: atom_id res chain seq x y z
N MET A 1 -6.07 7.98 -6.30
CA MET A 1 -7.42 8.50 -5.93
C MET A 1 -7.45 8.67 -4.42
N ALA A 2 -8.09 9.71 -3.86
CA ALA A 2 -8.19 9.78 -2.41
C ALA A 2 -8.96 8.55 -1.88
N LEU A 3 -8.39 7.83 -0.91
CA LEU A 3 -8.99 6.65 -0.26
C LEU A 3 -10.43 6.91 0.20
N ILE A 4 -10.71 8.16 0.58
CA ILE A 4 -12.03 8.66 0.94
C ILE A 4 -13.04 8.45 -0.20
N CYS A 5 -12.68 8.74 -1.45
CA CYS A 5 -13.57 8.54 -2.59
C CYS A 5 -13.90 7.05 -2.81
N THR A 6 -12.91 6.16 -2.63
CA THR A 6 -13.13 4.71 -2.72
C THR A 6 -14.00 4.20 -1.58
N GLN A 7 -13.77 4.67 -0.35
CA GLN A 7 -14.58 4.34 0.82
C GLN A 7 -16.02 4.84 0.68
N ILE A 8 -16.24 6.04 0.12
CA ILE A 8 -17.59 6.54 -0.18
C ILE A 8 -18.27 5.65 -1.22
N ASN A 9 -17.57 5.22 -2.27
CA ASN A 9 -18.14 4.29 -3.25
C ASN A 9 -18.50 2.94 -2.61
N GLU A 10 -17.66 2.42 -1.72
CA GLU A 10 -17.94 1.23 -0.92
C GLU A 10 -19.15 1.44 -0.01
N TRP A 11 -19.25 2.59 0.65
CA TRP A 11 -20.40 2.94 1.48
C TRP A 11 -21.68 3.06 0.66
N ILE A 12 -21.64 3.62 -0.55
CA ILE A 12 -22.80 3.62 -1.47
C ILE A 12 -23.15 2.19 -1.90
N GLU A 13 -22.15 1.33 -2.14
CA GLU A 13 -22.38 -0.10 -2.40
C GLU A 13 -23.03 -0.80 -1.22
N GLU A 14 -22.60 -0.52 0.00
CA GLU A 14 -23.04 -1.24 1.18
C GLU A 14 -24.38 -0.73 1.71
N GLU A 15 -24.54 0.59 1.84
CA GLU A 15 -25.63 1.19 2.59
C GLU A 15 -26.81 1.59 1.69
N VAL A 16 -26.53 1.99 0.43
CA VAL A 16 -27.58 2.41 -0.50
C VAL A 16 -28.07 1.24 -1.34
N SER A 17 -27.16 0.36 -1.78
CA SER A 17 -27.54 -0.70 -2.72
C SER A 17 -28.20 -1.91 -2.04
N LYS A 18 -27.81 -2.22 -0.79
CA LYS A 18 -28.31 -3.39 -0.05
C LYS A 18 -29.79 -3.30 0.37
N PRO A 19 -30.33 -2.18 0.90
CA PRO A 19 -31.76 -2.10 1.24
C PRO A 19 -32.65 -2.26 0.01
N VAL A 20 -32.16 -1.82 -1.16
CA VAL A 20 -32.86 -1.97 -2.43
C VAL A 20 -32.82 -3.43 -2.91
N GLU A 21 -31.70 -4.15 -2.72
CA GLU A 21 -31.62 -5.62 -2.95
C GLU A 21 -32.63 -6.37 -2.09
N GLU A 22 -32.66 -6.10 -0.79
CA GLU A 22 -33.58 -6.78 0.14
C GLU A 22 -35.05 -6.45 -0.17
N TRP A 23 -35.33 -5.25 -0.69
CA TRP A 23 -36.68 -4.91 -1.17
C TRP A 23 -37.02 -5.68 -2.45
N GLU A 24 -36.08 -5.77 -3.39
CA GLU A 24 -36.21 -6.46 -4.66
C GLU A 24 -36.47 -7.95 -4.46
N GLU A 25 -35.68 -8.62 -3.63
CA GLU A 25 -35.86 -10.04 -3.28
C GLU A 25 -37.25 -10.28 -2.66
N ARG A 26 -37.70 -9.40 -1.75
CA ARG A 26 -39.05 -9.48 -1.17
C ARG A 26 -40.15 -9.28 -2.19
N GLN A 27 -39.97 -8.41 -3.18
CA GLN A 27 -40.94 -8.24 -4.27
C GLN A 27 -40.93 -9.45 -5.21
N GLU A 28 -39.76 -9.95 -5.58
CA GLU A 28 -39.62 -11.10 -6.47
C GLU A 28 -40.25 -12.35 -5.84
N GLU A 29 -40.07 -12.57 -4.53
CA GLU A 29 -40.74 -13.66 -3.80
C GLU A 29 -42.27 -13.49 -3.77
N ARG A 30 -42.78 -12.27 -3.56
CA ARG A 30 -44.23 -11.98 -3.63
C ARG A 30 -44.80 -12.18 -5.03
N CYS A 31 -44.05 -11.78 -6.05
CA CYS A 31 -44.45 -11.95 -7.45
C CYS A 31 -44.44 -13.43 -7.85
N ARG A 32 -43.45 -14.22 -7.40
CA ARG A 32 -43.29 -15.64 -7.73
C ARG A 32 -44.41 -16.52 -7.14
N LYS A 33 -45.05 -16.08 -6.06
CA LYS A 33 -46.23 -16.74 -5.46
C LYS A 33 -47.53 -16.55 -6.26
N ARG A 34 -47.55 -15.70 -7.30
CA ARG A 34 -48.75 -15.46 -8.11
C ARG A 34 -48.80 -16.37 -9.35
N PRO A 35 -49.98 -16.87 -9.75
CA PRO A 35 -50.12 -17.69 -10.95
C PRO A 35 -49.78 -16.90 -12.22
N TRP A 36 -49.17 -17.57 -13.20
CA TRP A 36 -48.71 -16.97 -14.46
C TRP A 36 -49.84 -16.39 -15.34
N TYR A 37 -51.08 -16.82 -15.11
CA TYR A 37 -52.27 -16.36 -15.85
C TYR A 37 -52.97 -15.14 -15.22
N ASP A 38 -52.52 -14.67 -14.05
CA ASP A 38 -53.06 -13.44 -13.45
C ASP A 38 -52.45 -12.23 -14.17
N PRO A 39 -53.23 -11.30 -14.76
CA PRO A 39 -52.72 -10.07 -15.37
C PRO A 39 -51.91 -9.20 -14.39
N ARG A 40 -52.13 -9.35 -13.09
CA ARG A 40 -51.29 -8.71 -12.05
C ARG A 40 -49.88 -9.29 -11.98
N GLY A 41 -49.68 -10.53 -12.45
CA GLY A 41 -48.37 -11.17 -12.57
C GLY A 41 -47.49 -10.52 -13.63
N TRP A 42 -48.05 -10.19 -14.80
CA TRP A 42 -47.33 -9.47 -15.86
C TRP A 42 -46.89 -8.07 -15.41
N PHE A 43 -47.78 -7.35 -14.72
CA PHE A 43 -47.45 -6.05 -14.12
C PHE A 43 -46.34 -6.18 -13.06
N CYS A 44 -46.38 -7.24 -12.23
CA CYS A 44 -45.33 -7.55 -11.25
C CYS A 44 -43.95 -7.74 -11.92
N TRP A 45 -43.91 -8.48 -13.04
CA TRP A 45 -42.70 -8.71 -13.83
C TRP A 45 -42.16 -7.41 -14.46
N LEU A 46 -43.05 -6.58 -15.03
CA LEU A 46 -42.65 -5.30 -15.62
C LEU A 46 -42.10 -4.34 -14.55
N VAL A 47 -42.76 -4.26 -13.40
CA VAL A 47 -42.31 -3.42 -12.27
C VAL A 47 -40.96 -3.91 -11.75
N THR A 48 -40.75 -5.22 -11.61
CA THR A 48 -39.45 -5.76 -11.17
C THR A 48 -38.34 -5.46 -12.17
N ILE A 49 -38.57 -5.58 -13.48
CA ILE A 49 -37.59 -5.17 -14.50
C ILE A 49 -37.32 -3.66 -14.42
N LEU A 50 -38.37 -2.84 -14.31
CA LEU A 50 -38.21 -1.39 -14.24
C LEU A 50 -37.40 -0.98 -13.02
N VAL A 51 -37.68 -1.55 -11.84
CA VAL A 51 -36.89 -1.31 -10.63
C VAL A 51 -35.44 -1.77 -10.84
N LYS A 52 -35.22 -2.97 -11.40
CA LYS A 52 -33.86 -3.46 -11.73
C LYS A 52 -33.10 -2.46 -12.60
N VAL A 53 -33.74 -1.93 -13.64
CA VAL A 53 -33.16 -0.93 -14.54
C VAL A 53 -32.92 0.41 -13.83
N ILE A 54 -33.91 0.94 -13.10
CA ILE A 54 -33.78 2.22 -12.37
C ILE A 54 -32.67 2.12 -11.33
N ARG A 55 -32.65 1.04 -10.54
CA ARG A 55 -31.59 0.78 -9.57
C ARG A 55 -30.24 0.73 -10.25
N TRP A 56 -30.13 -0.04 -11.33
CA TRP A 56 -28.89 -0.14 -12.10
C TRP A 56 -28.44 1.24 -12.59
N VAL A 57 -29.34 2.05 -13.15
CA VAL A 57 -29.03 3.42 -13.60
C VAL A 57 -28.65 4.32 -12.42
N VAL A 58 -29.44 4.39 -11.36
CA VAL A 58 -29.19 5.28 -10.21
C VAL A 58 -27.89 4.91 -9.50
N VAL A 59 -27.62 3.63 -9.28
CA VAL A 59 -26.38 3.18 -8.64
C VAL A 59 -25.17 3.42 -9.55
N THR A 60 -25.29 3.12 -10.85
CA THR A 60 -24.19 3.31 -11.81
C THR A 60 -23.88 4.79 -12.00
N VAL A 61 -24.90 5.60 -12.30
CA VAL A 61 -24.76 7.05 -12.50
C VAL A 61 -24.37 7.73 -11.20
N GLY A 62 -24.96 7.36 -10.07
CA GLY A 62 -24.63 7.92 -8.75
C GLY A 62 -23.17 7.68 -8.37
N LYS A 63 -22.68 6.44 -8.49
CA LYS A 63 -21.26 6.12 -8.28
C LYS A 63 -20.37 6.89 -9.25
N TRP A 64 -20.76 6.96 -10.52
CA TRP A 64 -19.98 7.66 -11.54
C TRP A 64 -19.87 9.16 -11.26
N VAL A 65 -20.99 9.84 -10.94
CA VAL A 65 -21.01 11.27 -10.60
C VAL A 65 -20.19 11.52 -9.33
N THR A 66 -20.46 10.78 -8.25
CA THR A 66 -19.73 10.95 -6.98
C THR A 66 -18.23 10.72 -7.17
N ARG A 67 -17.83 9.70 -7.92
CA ARG A 67 -16.41 9.44 -8.24
C ARG A 67 -15.79 10.57 -9.05
N THR A 68 -16.48 11.07 -10.07
CA THR A 68 -15.97 12.14 -10.96
C THR A 68 -15.80 13.44 -10.18
N VAL A 69 -16.80 13.83 -9.39
CA VAL A 69 -16.73 15.02 -8.53
C VAL A 69 -15.63 14.87 -7.49
N CYS A 70 -15.57 13.73 -6.80
CA CYS A 70 -14.56 13.49 -5.77
C CYS A 70 -13.14 13.52 -6.34
N LYS A 71 -12.91 12.93 -7.53
CA LYS A 71 -11.62 13.02 -8.24
C LYS A 71 -11.28 14.44 -8.64
N LEU A 72 -12.23 15.20 -9.16
CA LEU A 72 -12.00 16.59 -9.56
C LEU A 72 -11.58 17.44 -8.36
N VAL A 73 -12.33 17.36 -7.27
CA VAL A 73 -12.05 18.10 -6.02
C VAL A 73 -10.69 17.66 -5.45
N ALA A 74 -10.43 16.36 -5.34
CA ALA A 74 -9.15 15.85 -4.84
C ALA A 74 -7.97 16.31 -5.70
N THR A 75 -8.11 16.29 -7.03
CA THR A 75 -7.07 16.76 -7.95
C THR A 75 -6.80 18.25 -7.77
N VAL A 76 -7.84 19.06 -7.59
CA VAL A 76 -7.69 20.51 -7.33
C VAL A 76 -7.00 20.75 -5.98
N ILE A 77 -7.38 20.03 -4.92
CA ILE A 77 -6.76 20.14 -3.60
C ILE A 77 -5.29 19.71 -3.64
N GLU A 78 -4.97 18.59 -4.31
CA GLU A 78 -3.59 18.12 -4.50
C GLU A 78 -2.76 19.16 -5.26
N LEU A 79 -3.28 19.71 -6.37
CA LEU A 79 -2.60 20.76 -7.12
C LEU A 79 -2.32 21.98 -6.25
N ILE A 80 -3.28 22.42 -5.44
CA ILE A 80 -3.10 23.54 -4.49
C ILE A 80 -2.04 23.19 -3.43
N SER A 81 -2.11 21.98 -2.86
CA SER A 81 -1.17 21.53 -1.83
C SER A 81 0.26 21.40 -2.35
N ASP A 82 0.43 20.91 -3.58
CA ASP A 82 1.75 20.80 -4.23
C ASP A 82 2.32 22.19 -4.53
N VAL A 83 1.50 23.13 -5.00
CA VAL A 83 1.92 24.52 -5.23
C VAL A 83 2.31 25.18 -3.91
N LEU A 84 1.47 25.11 -2.88
CA LEU A 84 1.74 25.71 -1.57
C LEU A 84 2.95 25.07 -0.88
N GLY A 85 3.05 23.74 -0.93
CA GLY A 85 4.17 23.00 -0.35
C GLY A 85 5.49 23.31 -1.08
N GLY A 86 5.47 23.37 -2.41
CA GLY A 86 6.65 23.77 -3.17
C GLY A 86 7.06 25.22 -2.93
N LEU A 87 6.09 26.15 -2.81
CA LEU A 87 6.37 27.53 -2.43
C LEU A 87 6.97 27.63 -1.02
N TRP A 88 6.45 26.86 -0.07
CA TRP A 88 7.00 26.80 1.28
C TRP A 88 8.43 26.27 1.29
N ASP A 89 8.72 25.22 0.52
CA ASP A 89 10.07 24.66 0.42
C ASP A 89 11.05 25.65 -0.24
N ILE A 90 10.60 26.45 -1.21
CA ILE A 90 11.39 27.57 -1.77
C ILE A 90 11.67 28.61 -0.69
N ILE A 91 10.65 29.07 0.04
CA ILE A 91 10.79 30.09 1.09
C ILE A 91 11.73 29.60 2.19
N ALA A 92 11.48 28.41 2.73
CA ALA A 92 12.32 27.81 3.75
C ALA A 92 13.75 27.54 3.24
N GLY A 93 13.90 27.17 1.96
CA GLY A 93 15.20 27.01 1.31
C GLY A 93 15.99 28.31 1.24
N ILE A 94 15.34 29.43 0.90
CA ILE A 94 15.95 30.76 0.91
C ILE A 94 16.41 31.14 2.33
N PHE A 95 15.55 30.96 3.34
CA PHE A 95 15.89 31.28 4.73
C PHE A 95 16.97 30.38 5.33
N THR A 96 17.07 29.13 4.87
CA THR A 96 18.11 28.18 5.32
C THR A 96 19.34 28.16 4.42
N LEU A 97 19.40 29.03 3.40
CA LEU A 97 20.41 29.05 2.33
C LEU A 97 20.63 27.67 1.68
N ASN A 98 19.60 26.84 1.70
CA ASN A 98 19.66 25.48 1.18
C ASN A 98 19.12 25.48 -0.26
N TRP A 99 20.02 25.70 -1.22
CA TRP A 99 19.72 25.69 -2.66
C TRP A 99 19.00 24.41 -3.12
N ARG A 100 19.24 23.28 -2.45
CA ARG A 100 18.60 22.00 -2.77
C ARG A 100 17.11 22.01 -2.46
N ARG A 101 16.71 22.63 -1.34
CA ARG A 101 15.29 22.75 -0.95
C ARG A 101 14.51 23.66 -1.91
N ILE A 102 15.18 24.67 -2.46
CA ILE A 102 14.63 25.54 -3.50
C ILE A 102 14.36 24.74 -4.79
N LEU A 103 15.33 23.92 -5.23
CA LEU A 103 15.16 23.07 -6.41
C LEU A 103 14.06 22.01 -6.21
N ASP A 104 13.98 21.38 -5.03
CA ASP A 104 12.91 20.44 -4.65
C ASP A 104 11.54 21.12 -4.78
N GLY A 105 11.39 22.34 -4.26
CA GLY A 105 10.16 23.11 -4.35
C GLY A 105 9.76 23.45 -5.79
N LEU A 106 10.71 23.85 -6.64
CA LEU A 106 10.46 24.15 -8.06
C LEU A 106 10.04 22.90 -8.85
N ILE A 107 10.72 21.76 -8.64
CA ILE A 107 10.38 20.50 -9.29
C ILE A 107 8.99 20.03 -8.85
N LYS A 108 8.69 20.13 -7.55
CA LYS A 108 7.37 19.77 -7.01
C LYS A 108 6.25 20.58 -7.65
N ILE A 109 6.43 21.90 -7.79
CA ILE A 109 5.49 22.79 -8.48
C ILE A 109 5.35 22.37 -9.95
N GLY A 110 6.47 22.21 -10.67
CA GLY A 110 6.45 21.88 -12.10
C GLY A 110 5.75 20.55 -12.39
N ILE A 111 6.12 19.49 -11.66
CA ILE A 111 5.50 18.17 -11.79
C ILE A 111 4.02 18.22 -11.37
N GLY A 112 3.70 18.89 -10.26
CA GLY A 112 2.33 19.05 -9.78
C GLY A 112 1.42 19.73 -10.79
N ILE A 113 1.89 20.81 -11.43
CA ILE A 113 1.14 21.53 -12.47
C ILE A 113 0.93 20.65 -13.71
N VAL A 114 2.00 20.02 -14.22
CA VAL A 114 1.90 19.18 -15.43
C VAL A 114 0.95 18.01 -15.20
N LEU A 115 1.09 17.30 -14.07
CA LEU A 115 0.20 16.19 -13.72
C LEU A 115 -1.23 16.66 -13.44
N GLY A 116 -1.40 17.81 -12.79
CA GLY A 116 -2.71 18.43 -12.55
C GLY A 116 -3.46 18.74 -13.84
N ILE A 117 -2.78 19.36 -14.82
CA ILE A 117 -3.36 19.66 -16.14
C ILE A 117 -3.75 18.37 -16.87
N ILE A 118 -2.89 17.35 -16.89
CA ILE A 118 -3.18 16.06 -17.53
C ILE A 118 -4.42 15.42 -16.88
N ARG A 119 -4.50 15.40 -15.55
CA ARG A 119 -5.64 14.83 -14.80
C ARG A 119 -6.94 15.58 -15.07
N ILE A 120 -6.92 16.91 -15.04
CA ILE A 120 -8.09 17.75 -15.35
C ILE A 120 -8.54 17.50 -16.80
N GLY A 121 -7.60 17.51 -17.75
CA GLY A 121 -7.87 17.21 -19.15
C GLY A 121 -8.57 15.85 -19.32
N ARG A 122 -8.12 14.81 -18.61
CA ARG A 122 -8.76 13.50 -18.64
C ARG A 122 -10.20 13.51 -18.10
N ILE A 123 -10.43 14.20 -16.98
CA ILE A 123 -11.76 14.31 -16.38
C ILE A 123 -12.72 14.98 -17.38
N LEU A 124 -12.28 16.08 -18.00
CA LEU A 124 -13.08 16.83 -18.98
C LEU A 124 -13.33 16.06 -20.28
N LEU A 125 -12.37 15.26 -20.74
CA LEU A 125 -12.47 14.43 -21.94
C LEU A 125 -13.17 13.07 -21.69
N LEU A 126 -13.83 12.89 -20.55
CA LEU A 126 -14.55 11.67 -20.16
C LEU A 126 -13.69 10.40 -20.12
N GLY A 127 -12.36 10.52 -20.06
CA GLY A 127 -11.45 9.36 -19.93
C GLY A 127 -11.73 8.57 -18.64
N ASP A 128 -12.09 9.29 -17.57
CA ASP A 128 -12.51 8.70 -16.30
C ASP A 128 -13.78 7.83 -16.41
N THR A 129 -14.68 8.16 -17.33
CA THR A 129 -15.91 7.38 -17.59
C THR A 129 -15.57 6.05 -18.24
N ILE A 130 -14.68 6.07 -19.23
CA ILE A 130 -14.21 4.86 -19.91
C ILE A 130 -13.49 3.96 -18.91
N ASP A 131 -12.60 4.51 -18.08
CA ASP A 131 -11.90 3.78 -17.02
C ASP A 131 -12.87 3.16 -16.01
N PHE A 132 -13.92 3.90 -15.61
CA PHE A 132 -14.95 3.38 -14.71
C PHE A 132 -15.68 2.18 -15.32
N ILE A 133 -16.10 2.28 -16.58
CA ILE A 133 -16.80 1.19 -17.28
C ILE A 133 -15.92 -0.05 -17.38
N ILE A 134 -14.65 0.13 -17.79
CA ILE A 134 -13.68 -0.98 -17.90
C ILE A 134 -13.45 -1.62 -16.53
N SER A 135 -13.31 -0.80 -15.48
CA SER A 135 -13.12 -1.27 -14.10
C SER A 135 -14.31 -2.12 -13.62
N GLU A 136 -15.55 -1.69 -13.88
CA GLU A 136 -16.74 -2.42 -13.44
C GLU A 136 -16.91 -3.75 -14.20
N ILE A 137 -16.63 -3.74 -15.50
CA ILE A 137 -16.62 -4.96 -16.33
C ILE A 137 -15.55 -5.94 -15.80
N ASN A 138 -14.34 -5.45 -15.51
CA ASN A 138 -13.27 -6.29 -14.98
C ASN A 138 -13.59 -6.83 -13.58
N LYS A 139 -14.20 -6.03 -12.70
CA LYS A 139 -14.69 -6.48 -11.38
C LYS A 139 -15.71 -7.61 -11.51
N GLY A 140 -16.66 -7.50 -12.44
CA GLY A 140 -17.63 -8.56 -12.72
C GLY A 140 -16.99 -9.84 -13.27
N ARG A 141 -15.99 -9.72 -14.15
CA ARG A 141 -15.21 -10.87 -14.66
C ARG A 141 -14.39 -11.54 -13.57
N LEU A 142 -13.73 -10.77 -12.72
CA LEU A 142 -12.95 -11.28 -11.60
C LEU A 142 -13.86 -12.01 -10.59
N ARG A 143 -15.00 -11.43 -10.23
CA ARG A 143 -15.99 -12.04 -9.33
C ARG A 143 -16.45 -13.41 -9.85
N ARG A 144 -16.74 -13.54 -11.15
CA ARG A 144 -17.10 -14.83 -11.75
C ARG A 144 -15.95 -15.85 -11.66
N TYR A 145 -14.74 -15.41 -12.00
CA TYR A 145 -13.55 -16.26 -11.92
C TYR A 145 -13.29 -16.78 -10.49
N VAL A 146 -13.36 -15.89 -9.51
CA VAL A 146 -13.18 -16.25 -8.09
C VAL A 146 -14.29 -17.18 -7.61
N ARG A 147 -15.53 -17.00 -8.07
CA ARG A 147 -16.61 -17.95 -7.81
C ARG A 147 -16.26 -19.35 -8.28
N GLU A 148 -15.86 -19.49 -9.53
CA GLU A 148 -15.49 -20.77 -10.13
C GLU A 148 -14.31 -21.42 -9.38
N LEU A 149 -13.29 -20.64 -9.01
CA LEU A 149 -12.16 -21.14 -8.21
C LEU A 149 -12.60 -21.67 -6.83
N LEU A 150 -13.46 -20.93 -6.13
CA LEU A 150 -13.93 -21.31 -4.80
C LEU A 150 -14.85 -22.53 -4.85
N GLU A 151 -15.77 -22.59 -5.83
CA GLU A 151 -16.68 -23.72 -6.02
C GLU A 151 -15.94 -25.01 -6.42
N ASN A 152 -14.78 -24.89 -7.07
CA ASN A 152 -13.93 -26.03 -7.36
C ASN A 152 -13.14 -26.55 -6.14
N LYS A 153 -12.76 -25.65 -5.20
CA LYS A 153 -11.91 -26.02 -4.05
C LYS A 153 -12.71 -26.33 -2.78
N TYR A 154 -13.80 -25.63 -2.52
CA TYR A 154 -14.58 -25.71 -1.29
C TYR A 154 -16.03 -26.12 -1.61
N SER A 155 -16.71 -26.69 -0.61
CA SER A 155 -18.12 -27.09 -0.72
C SER A 155 -18.85 -26.91 0.61
N GLY A 156 -20.18 -27.00 0.58
CA GLY A 156 -21.03 -26.93 1.76
C GLY A 156 -20.95 -25.58 2.48
N GLU A 157 -21.05 -25.62 3.82
CA GLU A 157 -21.11 -24.41 4.66
C GLU A 157 -19.84 -23.55 4.57
N VAL A 158 -18.66 -24.17 4.47
CA VAL A 158 -17.38 -23.46 4.35
C VAL A 158 -17.36 -22.56 3.10
N LEU A 159 -17.86 -23.06 1.96
CA LEU A 159 -17.93 -22.28 0.74
C LEU A 159 -18.84 -21.05 0.92
N GLU A 160 -20.03 -21.24 1.51
CA GLU A 160 -20.99 -20.14 1.70
C GLU A 160 -20.47 -19.09 2.69
N GLN A 161 -19.79 -19.52 3.77
CA GLN A 161 -19.12 -18.59 4.70
C GLN A 161 -18.04 -17.76 3.99
N ILE A 162 -17.21 -18.39 3.14
CA ILE A 162 -16.19 -17.69 2.35
C ILE A 162 -16.84 -16.70 1.38
N LYS A 163 -17.85 -17.14 0.61
CA LYS A 163 -18.58 -16.29 -0.34
C LYS A 163 -19.17 -15.06 0.33
N GLU A 164 -19.75 -15.22 1.52
CA GLU A 164 -20.31 -14.11 2.28
C GLU A 164 -19.21 -13.18 2.84
N ALA A 165 -18.13 -13.73 3.42
CA ALA A 165 -17.06 -12.94 4.02
C ALA A 165 -16.31 -12.06 3.00
N ILE A 166 -16.06 -12.57 1.80
CA ILE A 166 -15.47 -11.78 0.70
C ILE A 166 -16.51 -10.96 -0.07
N ARG A 167 -17.79 -11.15 0.26
CA ARG A 167 -18.95 -10.54 -0.39
C ARG A 167 -18.95 -10.77 -1.90
N LEU A 168 -18.90 -12.05 -2.25
CA LEU A 168 -18.83 -12.50 -3.63
C LEU A 168 -20.10 -12.15 -4.41
N GLU A 169 -21.27 -12.19 -3.79
CA GLU A 169 -22.55 -11.95 -4.48
C GLU A 169 -23.03 -10.51 -4.39
N ARG A 170 -22.66 -9.77 -3.33
CA ARG A 170 -23.22 -8.45 -3.00
C ARG A 170 -22.17 -7.46 -2.51
N GLY A 171 -22.48 -6.17 -2.51
CA GLY A 171 -21.58 -5.12 -1.99
C GLY A 171 -20.17 -5.08 -2.58
N ALA A 172 -19.23 -4.52 -1.80
CA ALA A 172 -17.83 -4.41 -2.15
C ALA A 172 -17.11 -5.77 -2.08
N PHE A 173 -16.95 -6.40 -3.25
CA PHE A 173 -16.23 -7.65 -3.41
C PHE A 173 -14.73 -7.49 -3.12
N GLY A 174 -14.21 -8.39 -2.28
CA GLY A 174 -12.78 -8.53 -2.04
C GLY A 174 -12.46 -9.22 -0.71
N LEU A 175 -11.23 -9.73 -0.61
CA LEU A 175 -10.69 -10.34 0.59
C LEU A 175 -10.29 -9.25 1.59
N ARG A 176 -10.88 -9.26 2.79
CA ARG A 176 -10.60 -8.29 3.86
C ARG A 176 -9.45 -8.79 4.72
N LEU A 177 -8.35 -8.05 4.72
CA LEU A 177 -7.15 -8.40 5.48
C LEU A 177 -6.75 -7.24 6.38
N ASN A 178 -6.55 -7.54 7.66
CA ASN A 178 -5.84 -6.65 8.56
C ASN A 178 -4.35 -6.87 8.31
N ALA A 179 -3.70 -5.84 7.78
CA ALA A 179 -2.27 -5.81 7.56
C ALA A 179 -1.60 -4.98 8.67
N THR A 180 -0.31 -5.21 8.88
CA THR A 180 0.47 -4.39 9.81
C THR A 180 1.60 -3.72 9.05
N THR A 181 1.71 -2.40 9.21
CA THR A 181 2.85 -1.66 8.72
C THR A 181 3.78 -1.34 9.88
N TYR A 182 5.01 -1.85 9.79
CA TYR A 182 6.05 -1.55 10.77
C TYR A 182 6.93 -0.44 10.24
N ARG A 183 7.29 0.50 11.11
CA ARG A 183 8.35 1.47 10.87
C ARG A 183 9.50 1.18 11.82
N THR A 184 10.66 0.82 11.27
CA THR A 184 11.84 0.61 12.10
C THR A 184 12.23 1.91 12.80
N VAL A 185 12.70 1.84 14.04
CA VAL A 185 13.17 3.01 14.79
C VAL A 185 14.57 2.75 15.34
N LEU A 186 15.43 3.75 15.22
CA LEU A 186 16.72 3.80 15.88
C LEU A 186 16.61 4.71 17.09
N ASP A 187 17.20 4.30 18.19
CA ASP A 187 17.14 5.03 19.45
C ASP A 187 18.57 5.33 19.92
N SER A 188 18.88 6.61 20.09
CA SER A 188 20.19 7.11 20.53
C SER A 188 20.57 6.68 21.95
N GLU A 189 19.64 6.15 22.74
CA GLU A 189 19.91 5.72 24.11
C GLU A 189 20.08 4.20 24.22
N THR A 190 19.87 3.46 23.14
CA THR A 190 20.00 1.99 23.18
C THR A 190 21.46 1.62 23.48
N PRO A 191 21.76 0.88 24.57
CA PRO A 191 23.12 0.47 24.89
C PRO A 191 23.71 -0.46 23.84
N SER A 192 25.01 -0.34 23.56
CA SER A 192 25.71 -1.32 22.73
C SER A 192 25.84 -2.67 23.47
N PRO A 193 25.60 -3.82 22.80
CA PRO A 193 25.77 -5.14 23.42
C PRO A 193 27.19 -5.40 23.94
N GLY A 194 28.23 -4.90 23.24
CA GLY A 194 29.63 -5.13 23.59
C GLY A 194 30.22 -4.08 24.54
N THR A 195 29.67 -2.87 24.54
CA THR A 195 30.10 -1.76 25.41
C THR A 195 28.88 -1.03 25.97
N PRO A 196 28.21 -1.57 27.02
CA PRO A 196 26.93 -1.04 27.49
C PRO A 196 26.96 0.42 27.98
N SER A 197 28.14 0.96 28.28
CA SER A 197 28.33 2.38 28.65
C SER A 197 28.31 3.34 27.46
N VAL A 198 28.30 2.84 26.22
CA VAL A 198 28.29 3.62 24.98
C VAL A 198 27.04 3.26 24.19
N PRO A 199 26.27 4.25 23.70
CA PRO A 199 25.13 3.95 22.85
C PRO A 199 25.51 3.19 21.58
N ASN A 200 24.64 2.26 21.21
CA ASN A 200 24.85 1.37 20.08
C ASN A 200 25.04 2.09 18.75
N LEU A 201 24.30 3.19 18.51
CA LEU A 201 24.46 3.98 17.29
C LEU A 201 25.83 4.65 17.17
N VAL A 202 26.48 4.99 18.29
CA VAL A 202 27.84 5.53 18.28
C VAL A 202 28.82 4.42 17.88
N VAL A 203 28.72 3.25 18.51
CA VAL A 203 29.60 2.10 18.21
C VAL A 203 29.49 1.68 16.74
N LEU A 204 28.27 1.55 16.22
CA LEU A 204 28.04 1.22 14.81
C LEU A 204 28.60 2.28 13.86
N HIS A 205 28.56 3.56 14.26
CA HIS A 205 29.14 4.65 13.47
C HIS A 205 30.68 4.64 13.49
N GLU A 206 31.28 4.47 14.66
CA GLU A 206 32.74 4.38 14.86
C GLU A 206 33.33 3.20 14.08
N ASN A 207 32.61 2.08 14.00
CA ASN A 207 33.02 0.90 13.24
C ASN A 207 32.86 1.03 11.71
N GLY A 208 32.15 2.06 11.24
CA GLY A 208 31.80 2.21 9.82
C GLY A 208 30.65 1.30 9.35
N ASP A 209 29.97 0.61 10.25
CA ASP A 209 28.81 -0.24 9.94
C ASP A 209 27.61 0.60 9.47
N ILE A 210 27.47 1.81 10.02
CA ILE A 210 26.48 2.81 9.59
C ILE A 210 27.10 4.21 9.47
N ASN A 211 26.55 5.03 8.59
CA ASN A 211 26.83 6.47 8.58
C ASN A 211 25.70 7.21 9.32
N LEU A 212 25.91 7.55 10.60
CA LEU A 212 24.90 8.23 11.41
C LEU A 212 24.60 9.66 10.91
N ARG A 213 25.59 10.33 10.31
CA ARG A 213 25.41 11.65 9.70
C ARG A 213 24.46 11.57 8.51
N ALA A 214 24.61 10.53 7.68
CA ALA A 214 23.71 10.26 6.57
C ALA A 214 22.29 9.87 7.06
N LEU A 215 22.18 9.01 8.07
CA LEU A 215 20.90 8.62 8.67
C LEU A 215 20.14 9.79 9.32
N CYS A 216 20.86 10.81 9.78
CA CYS A 216 20.28 12.05 10.29
C CYS A 216 20.05 13.12 9.20
N GLY A 217 20.43 12.85 7.95
CA GLY A 217 20.24 13.76 6.82
C GLY A 217 21.22 14.95 6.78
N PHE A 218 22.38 14.83 7.43
CA PHE A 218 23.47 15.81 7.34
C PHE A 218 24.48 15.47 6.25
N GLU A 219 24.61 14.18 5.90
CA GLU A 219 25.40 13.71 4.77
C GLU A 219 24.52 13.03 3.72
N PHE A 220 24.94 13.11 2.45
CA PHE A 220 24.19 12.57 1.32
C PHE A 220 25.15 11.93 0.33
N ASP A 221 25.35 10.63 0.50
CA ASP A 221 26.24 9.83 -0.35
C ASP A 221 25.54 9.41 -1.66
N GLU A 222 24.21 9.50 -1.68
CA GLU A 222 23.36 9.10 -2.80
C GLU A 222 22.98 10.30 -3.69
N GLY A 223 22.86 10.05 -5.00
CA GLY A 223 22.38 11.06 -5.95
C GLY A 223 20.98 11.59 -5.61
N PHE A 224 20.64 12.78 -6.12
CA PHE A 224 19.40 13.51 -5.81
C PHE A 224 18.14 12.63 -5.80
N TRP A 225 17.97 11.78 -6.81
CA TRP A 225 16.80 10.90 -6.97
C TRP A 225 16.72 9.72 -5.99
N ASN A 226 17.80 9.43 -5.25
CA ASN A 226 17.83 8.38 -4.25
C ASN A 226 17.77 8.91 -2.82
N ARG A 227 17.71 10.24 -2.67
CA ARG A 227 17.64 10.92 -1.37
C ARG A 227 16.51 10.38 -0.50
N LYS A 228 16.89 9.98 0.70
CA LYS A 228 16.00 9.49 1.76
C LYS A 228 15.50 10.67 2.59
N ARG A 229 14.26 10.62 3.08
CA ARG A 229 13.71 11.64 3.98
C ARG A 229 13.56 11.08 5.39
N TYR A 230 14.70 10.74 5.97
CA TYR A 230 14.78 10.32 7.36
C TYR A 230 14.21 11.39 8.29
N LYS A 231 13.55 10.95 9.37
CA LYS A 231 12.96 11.82 10.39
C LYS A 231 13.71 11.61 11.69
N THR A 232 14.32 12.68 12.20
CA THR A 232 14.93 12.70 13.54
C THR A 232 13.99 13.40 14.52
N LEU A 233 13.85 12.88 15.73
CA LEU A 233 13.05 13.49 16.79
C LEU A 233 13.84 13.49 18.09
N LYS A 234 14.07 14.66 18.69
CA LYS A 234 14.60 14.74 20.05
C LYS A 234 13.60 14.15 21.04
N LYS A 235 14.10 13.36 21.99
CA LYS A 235 13.36 12.87 23.15
C LYS A 235 13.35 13.94 24.24
N GLY A 236 12.21 14.07 24.92
CA GLY A 236 11.99 15.04 25.99
C GLY A 236 10.80 15.97 25.76
N THR A 237 10.42 16.72 26.80
CA THR A 237 9.23 17.58 26.79
C THR A 237 9.43 18.74 25.83
N VAL A 238 8.79 18.66 24.67
CA VAL A 238 8.59 19.81 23.80
C VAL A 238 7.40 20.59 24.36
N ILE A 239 7.64 21.79 24.89
CA ILE A 239 6.57 22.74 25.20
C ILE A 239 6.06 23.26 23.85
N GLY A 240 5.16 22.51 23.21
CA GLY A 240 4.61 22.80 21.90
C GLY A 240 3.40 23.73 21.99
N GLY A 241 3.50 24.91 21.39
CA GLY A 241 2.38 25.83 21.20
C GLY A 241 1.37 25.30 20.19
N GLY A 242 0.15 24.99 20.66
CA GLY A 242 -1.15 25.32 20.06
C GLY A 242 -1.51 24.99 18.60
N GLY A 243 -0.68 24.33 17.80
CA GLY A 243 -0.98 24.05 16.38
C GLY A 243 -0.84 22.57 16.05
N GLY A 244 -1.93 21.89 15.68
CA GLY A 244 -2.00 20.45 15.40
C GLY A 244 -1.29 19.96 14.12
N GLY A 245 -0.10 20.47 13.82
CA GLY A 245 0.79 19.95 12.77
C GLY A 245 1.77 18.90 13.31
N GLU A 246 2.34 18.08 12.41
CA GLU A 246 3.46 17.17 12.71
C GLU A 246 4.63 18.01 13.29
N PHE A 247 4.80 17.99 14.61
CA PHE A 247 5.87 18.76 15.26
C PHE A 247 7.19 18.04 15.09
N ASP A 248 7.89 18.37 14.00
CA ASP A 248 9.26 17.96 13.80
C ASP A 248 10.13 18.72 14.83
N ASN A 249 10.61 18.03 15.87
CA ASN A 249 11.69 18.53 16.74
C ASN A 249 13.03 17.90 16.34
N PRO A 250 13.59 18.23 15.16
CA PRO A 250 14.77 17.57 14.65
C PRO A 250 16.00 17.91 15.49
N ILE A 251 16.98 17.01 15.47
CA ILE A 251 18.32 17.34 15.94
C ILE A 251 18.99 18.30 14.95
N SER A 252 19.94 19.10 15.44
CA SER A 252 20.82 19.90 14.60
C SER A 252 22.12 19.14 14.38
N GLU A 253 22.89 19.54 13.37
CA GLU A 253 24.21 18.96 13.11
C GLU A 253 25.11 19.08 14.34
N ASN A 254 25.17 20.26 14.98
CA ASN A 254 25.93 20.46 16.23
C ASN A 254 25.47 19.53 17.38
N ASN A 255 24.17 19.22 17.46
CA ASN A 255 23.67 18.26 18.47
C ASN A 255 24.20 16.86 18.17
N LEU A 256 24.22 16.46 16.88
CA LEU A 256 24.79 15.18 16.46
C LEU A 256 26.32 15.14 16.69
N GLU A 257 27.05 16.21 16.37
CA GLU A 257 28.49 16.31 16.64
C GLU A 257 28.81 16.18 18.12
N THR A 258 28.04 16.88 18.96
CA THR A 258 28.19 16.79 20.42
C THR A 258 27.93 15.37 20.89
N TYR A 259 26.87 14.73 20.37
CA TYR A 259 26.55 13.34 20.67
C TYR A 259 27.66 12.37 20.24
N LEU A 260 28.18 12.50 19.02
CA LEU A 260 29.25 11.63 18.51
C LEU A 260 30.57 11.85 19.25
N SER A 261 31.02 13.10 19.40
CA SER A 261 32.31 13.43 20.04
C SER A 261 32.35 13.10 21.53
N SER A 262 31.20 13.14 22.22
CA SER A 262 31.07 12.74 23.62
C SER A 262 30.76 11.24 23.81
N ARG A 263 30.76 10.47 22.72
CA ARG A 263 30.36 9.05 22.68
C ARG A 263 29.00 8.80 23.33
N GLY A 264 28.05 9.70 23.08
CA GLY A 264 26.67 9.65 23.53
C GLY A 264 26.41 10.15 24.95
N THR A 265 27.43 10.67 25.65
CA THR A 265 27.27 11.19 27.02
C THR A 265 26.74 12.62 27.08
N GLN A 266 26.82 13.37 25.98
CA GLN A 266 26.31 14.73 25.84
C GLN A 266 25.42 14.86 24.59
N GLY A 267 24.67 15.96 24.51
CA GLY A 267 23.68 16.19 23.46
C GLY A 267 22.28 15.68 23.85
N PRO A 268 21.23 16.10 23.11
CA PRO A 268 19.89 15.65 23.39
C PRO A 268 19.71 14.18 22.95
N PRO A 269 19.00 13.34 23.72
CA PRO A 269 18.59 12.02 23.22
C PRO A 269 17.61 12.18 22.05
N PHE A 270 17.61 11.24 21.12
CA PHE A 270 16.78 11.30 19.91
C PHE A 270 16.45 9.91 19.36
N ILE A 271 15.44 9.88 18.49
CA ILE A 271 15.16 8.72 17.63
C ILE A 271 15.31 9.09 16.16
N ILE A 272 15.62 8.10 15.34
CA ILE A 272 15.64 8.21 13.87
C ILE A 272 14.60 7.25 13.30
N LEU A 273 13.84 7.72 12.33
CA LEU A 273 12.85 6.96 11.59
C LEU A 273 13.23 6.98 10.09
N PRO A 274 12.98 5.88 9.35
CA PRO A 274 13.35 5.75 7.95
C PRO A 274 12.54 6.68 7.04
N MET A 275 11.41 7.20 7.52
CA MET A 275 10.53 8.11 6.81
C MET A 275 9.61 8.88 7.76
N ARG A 276 9.10 10.02 7.28
CA ARG A 276 8.10 10.85 7.96
C ARG A 276 6.72 10.18 8.01
N ASP A 277 5.86 10.65 8.92
CA ASP A 277 4.51 10.08 9.11
C ASP A 277 3.67 10.22 7.83
N GLY A 278 3.60 11.42 7.26
CA GLY A 278 2.85 11.66 6.02
C GLY A 278 3.38 10.87 4.79
N VAL A 279 4.67 10.52 4.79
CA VAL A 279 5.26 9.71 3.70
C VAL A 279 4.85 8.25 3.83
N LEU A 280 4.88 7.71 5.05
CA LEU A 280 4.39 6.36 5.33
C LEU A 280 2.91 6.25 4.99
N ASP A 281 2.08 7.19 5.47
CA ASP A 281 0.64 7.23 5.18
C ASP A 281 0.36 7.29 3.66
N THR A 282 1.11 8.10 2.91
CA THR A 282 0.98 8.17 1.44
C THR A 282 1.25 6.82 0.77
N LYS A 283 2.31 6.13 1.19
CA LYS A 283 2.73 4.81 0.69
C LYS A 283 1.71 3.72 1.02
N ILE A 284 1.21 3.72 2.25
CA ILE A 284 0.25 2.73 2.73
C ILE A 284 -1.13 2.95 2.11
N ARG A 285 -1.61 4.20 2.01
CA ARG A 285 -2.85 4.53 1.30
C ARG A 285 -2.79 4.14 -0.18
N ALA A 286 -1.64 4.34 -0.83
CA ALA A 286 -1.45 3.88 -2.20
C ALA A 286 -1.59 2.35 -2.29
N ALA A 287 -1.09 1.61 -1.29
CA ALA A 287 -1.25 0.17 -1.23
C ALA A 287 -2.68 -0.29 -0.94
N GLU A 288 -3.39 0.38 -0.04
CA GLU A 288 -4.81 0.09 0.18
C GLU A 288 -5.65 0.38 -1.07
N GLU A 289 -5.42 1.52 -1.74
CA GLU A 289 -6.12 1.89 -2.96
C GLU A 289 -5.86 0.87 -4.07
N LYS A 290 -4.59 0.58 -4.36
CA LYS A 290 -4.21 -0.31 -5.45
C LYS A 290 -4.44 -1.79 -5.15
N GLY A 291 -4.45 -2.19 -3.89
CA GLY A 291 -4.88 -3.53 -3.47
C GLY A 291 -6.31 -3.86 -3.91
N ARG A 292 -7.21 -2.87 -3.96
CA ARG A 292 -8.59 -3.06 -4.43
C ARG A 292 -8.70 -3.48 -5.88
N GLU A 293 -7.72 -3.13 -6.72
CA GLU A 293 -7.66 -3.58 -8.11
C GLU A 293 -7.42 -5.11 -8.20
N LEU A 294 -6.81 -5.69 -7.16
CA LEU A 294 -6.65 -7.15 -6.96
C LEU A 294 -7.82 -7.76 -6.14
N ALA A 295 -8.84 -6.96 -5.80
CA ALA A 295 -9.88 -7.28 -4.82
C ALA A 295 -9.31 -7.66 -3.44
N LEU A 296 -8.26 -6.96 -3.00
CA LEU A 296 -7.71 -7.01 -1.65
C LEU A 296 -8.10 -5.74 -0.89
N MET A 297 -8.91 -5.91 0.15
CA MET A 297 -9.36 -4.84 1.04
C MET A 297 -8.42 -4.78 2.23
N LEU A 298 -7.23 -4.23 1.99
CA LEU A 298 -6.20 -4.08 3.01
C LEU A 298 -6.58 -2.95 3.97
N LYS A 299 -6.37 -3.19 5.26
CA LYS A 299 -6.44 -2.18 6.32
C LYS A 299 -5.17 -2.27 7.15
N PHE A 300 -4.35 -1.22 7.15
CA PHE A 300 -3.09 -1.24 7.87
C PHE A 300 -3.22 -0.70 9.29
N GLU A 301 -2.63 -1.43 10.24
CA GLU A 301 -2.32 -0.94 11.58
C GLU A 301 -0.84 -0.52 11.61
N GLU A 302 -0.57 0.72 12.02
CA GLU A 302 0.78 1.25 12.10
C GLU A 302 1.44 0.93 13.44
N THR A 303 2.69 0.48 13.40
CA THR A 303 3.48 0.18 14.60
C THR A 303 4.94 0.56 14.37
N THR A 304 5.66 0.94 15.42
CA THR A 304 7.12 1.12 15.36
C THR A 304 7.83 -0.06 15.99
N ILE A 305 9.00 -0.41 15.45
CA ILE A 305 9.81 -1.52 15.99
C ILE A 305 11.29 -1.11 16.10
N PRO A 306 11.91 -1.23 17.28
CA PRO A 306 13.32 -0.86 17.42
C PRO A 306 14.22 -1.86 16.68
N VAL A 307 15.27 -1.34 16.04
CA VAL A 307 16.31 -2.16 15.43
C VAL A 307 17.69 -1.72 15.91
N THR A 308 18.56 -2.68 16.18
CA THR A 308 19.86 -2.43 16.83
C THR A 308 21.05 -3.05 16.09
N ARG A 309 20.84 -4.01 15.19
CA ARG A 309 21.93 -4.62 14.41
C ARG A 309 22.13 -3.86 13.11
N ALA A 310 23.37 -3.74 12.65
CA ALA A 310 23.71 -3.02 11.41
C ALA A 310 22.96 -3.55 10.19
N ASP A 311 22.83 -4.88 10.06
CA ASP A 311 22.13 -5.56 8.98
C ASP A 311 20.60 -5.42 9.01
N HIS A 312 20.04 -4.99 10.15
CA HIS A 312 18.64 -4.60 10.28
C HIS A 312 18.40 -3.11 9.96
N ILE A 313 19.47 -2.31 9.85
CA ILE A 313 19.44 -0.90 9.48
C ILE A 313 19.70 -0.76 7.98
N VAL A 314 20.76 -1.44 7.51
CA VAL A 314 21.20 -1.49 6.13
C VAL A 314 20.97 -2.90 5.62
N HIS A 315 19.83 -3.11 4.96
CA HIS A 315 19.45 -4.43 4.49
C HIS A 315 20.33 -4.86 3.31
N ASN A 316 20.70 -6.14 3.27
CA ASN A 316 21.44 -6.69 2.14
C ASN A 316 20.59 -6.63 0.86
N GLY A 317 21.15 -6.04 -0.18
CA GLY A 317 20.60 -6.00 -1.53
C GLY A 317 21.01 -7.22 -2.36
N PHE A 318 20.60 -7.25 -3.62
CA PHE A 318 20.91 -8.39 -4.51
C PHE A 318 22.38 -8.44 -4.91
N ASP A 319 23.09 -7.31 -4.83
CA ASP A 319 24.54 -7.20 -4.99
C ASP A 319 25.34 -8.13 -4.06
N THR A 320 24.78 -8.44 -2.89
CA THR A 320 25.42 -9.32 -1.90
C THR A 320 25.16 -10.82 -2.12
N GLY A 321 24.17 -11.17 -2.97
CA GLY A 321 23.66 -12.54 -3.06
C GLY A 321 22.90 -13.03 -1.81
N ARG A 322 22.71 -12.20 -0.78
CA ARG A 322 22.11 -12.56 0.51
C ARG A 322 20.79 -11.86 0.81
N ALA A 323 20.20 -11.16 -0.17
CA ALA A 323 19.01 -10.33 0.04
C ALA A 323 17.83 -11.12 0.62
N THR A 324 17.53 -12.29 0.03
CA THR A 324 16.46 -13.17 0.52
C THR A 324 16.74 -13.66 1.93
N ASP A 325 17.90 -14.24 2.19
CA ASP A 325 18.21 -14.84 3.49
C ASP A 325 18.19 -13.79 4.61
N SER A 326 18.67 -12.58 4.30
CA SER A 326 18.67 -11.46 5.25
C SER A 326 17.24 -10.96 5.53
N LEU A 327 16.37 -10.94 4.52
CA LEU A 327 14.95 -10.64 4.72
C LEU A 327 14.28 -11.72 5.59
N GLU A 328 14.54 -13.00 5.33
CA GLU A 328 13.96 -14.09 6.12
C GLU A 328 14.42 -14.04 7.58
N GLU A 329 15.71 -13.80 7.82
CA GLU A 329 16.25 -13.61 9.17
C GLU A 329 15.63 -12.39 9.86
N PHE A 330 15.51 -11.26 9.15
CA PHE A 330 14.89 -10.05 9.71
C PHE A 330 13.42 -10.28 10.09
N LEU A 331 12.63 -10.92 9.22
CA LEU A 331 11.23 -11.21 9.48
C LEU A 331 11.04 -12.17 10.66
N THR A 332 11.92 -13.16 10.81
CA THR A 332 11.83 -14.14 11.91
C THR A 332 12.35 -13.58 13.24
N THR A 333 13.45 -12.83 13.23
CA THR A 333 14.12 -12.36 14.45
C THR A 333 13.58 -11.03 14.98
N VAL A 334 13.20 -10.11 14.09
CA VAL A 334 12.71 -8.77 14.47
C VAL A 334 11.18 -8.77 14.49
N ILE A 335 10.56 -9.19 13.39
CA ILE A 335 9.10 -9.16 13.25
C ILE A 335 8.42 -10.36 13.94
N SER A 336 9.20 -11.36 14.36
CA SER A 336 8.70 -12.58 15.02
C SER A 336 7.73 -13.39 14.15
N ARG A 337 7.92 -13.35 12.82
CA ARG A 337 7.18 -14.21 11.88
C ARG A 337 7.64 -15.66 12.01
N THR A 338 6.74 -16.59 11.78
CA THR A 338 7.03 -18.02 11.88
C THR A 338 7.64 -18.54 10.58
N SER A 339 8.81 -19.17 10.67
CA SER A 339 9.37 -19.92 9.55
C SER A 339 8.55 -21.19 9.30
N LYS A 340 8.25 -21.47 8.03
CA LYS A 340 7.58 -22.69 7.59
C LYS A 340 8.41 -23.95 7.84
N THR A 341 9.74 -23.81 7.97
CA THR A 341 10.62 -24.92 8.37
C THR A 341 10.44 -25.30 9.85
N VAL A 342 9.93 -24.37 10.67
CA VAL A 342 9.66 -24.58 12.10
C VAL A 342 8.20 -24.99 12.32
N ASN A 343 7.25 -24.25 11.72
CA ASN A 343 5.83 -24.56 11.81
C ASN A 343 5.08 -24.02 10.57
N ASP A 344 4.96 -24.86 9.55
CA ASP A 344 4.32 -24.56 8.27
C ASP A 344 2.85 -24.13 8.40
N SER A 345 2.10 -24.76 9.31
CA SER A 345 0.69 -24.41 9.54
C SER A 345 0.55 -23.00 10.11
N ARG A 346 1.40 -22.62 11.07
CA ARG A 346 1.39 -21.27 11.65
C ARG A 346 1.88 -20.24 10.65
N ALA A 347 2.95 -20.53 9.90
CA ALA A 347 3.44 -19.65 8.84
C ALA A 347 2.38 -19.40 7.76
N THR A 348 1.58 -20.43 7.43
CA THR A 348 0.45 -20.32 6.50
C THR A 348 -0.71 -19.52 7.09
N ALA A 349 -1.04 -19.70 8.37
CA ALA A 349 -2.06 -18.90 9.05
C ALA A 349 -1.66 -17.41 9.14
N GLU A 350 -0.37 -17.13 9.27
CA GLU A 350 0.17 -15.79 9.24
C GLU A 350 0.02 -15.09 7.86
N LEU A 351 -0.33 -15.81 6.78
CA LEU A 351 -0.63 -15.20 5.48
C LEU A 351 -1.85 -14.26 5.53
N CYS A 352 -2.81 -14.50 6.44
CA CYS A 352 -3.98 -13.63 6.60
C CYS A 352 -3.65 -12.26 7.23
N ASN A 353 -2.42 -12.07 7.73
CA ASN A 353 -1.95 -10.80 8.27
C ASN A 353 -0.66 -10.38 7.55
N PRO A 354 -0.79 -9.74 6.37
CA PRO A 354 0.36 -9.25 5.62
C PRO A 354 1.13 -8.20 6.42
N VAL A 355 2.45 -8.25 6.35
CA VAL A 355 3.33 -7.27 7.02
C VAL A 355 4.13 -6.50 5.97
N ALA A 356 4.15 -5.17 6.10
CA ALA A 356 4.98 -4.27 5.29
C ALA A 356 5.88 -3.45 6.20
N ILE A 357 7.19 -3.48 5.99
CA ILE A 357 8.15 -2.86 6.91
C ILE A 357 8.93 -1.75 6.20
N GLY A 358 8.78 -0.52 6.69
CA GLY A 358 9.62 0.60 6.30
C GLY A 358 11.00 0.49 6.95
N VAL A 359 12.05 0.36 6.14
CA VAL A 359 13.47 0.23 6.56
C VAL A 359 14.30 1.40 6.04
N PHE A 360 15.54 1.57 6.52
CA PHE A 360 16.34 2.76 6.20
C PHE A 360 16.96 2.76 4.80
N ARG A 361 17.62 1.65 4.42
CA ARG A 361 18.24 1.50 3.10
C ARG A 361 18.59 0.06 2.79
N TYR A 362 18.96 -0.19 1.53
CA TYR A 362 19.61 -1.41 1.07
C TYR A 362 21.10 -1.13 0.76
N THR A 363 21.91 -2.17 0.64
CA THR A 363 23.31 -2.05 0.16
C THR A 363 23.40 -1.69 -1.32
N ASP A 364 22.36 -2.00 -2.10
CA ASP A 364 22.23 -1.63 -3.51
C ASP A 364 21.10 -0.60 -3.76
N THR A 365 20.72 -0.45 -5.02
CA THR A 365 19.67 0.49 -5.45
C THR A 365 18.25 -0.07 -5.31
N LEU A 366 18.04 -1.15 -4.55
CA LEU A 366 16.69 -1.67 -4.31
C LEU A 366 15.83 -0.65 -3.59
N ARG A 367 14.51 -0.79 -3.80
CA ARG A 367 13.51 0.00 -3.08
C ARG A 367 12.59 -0.85 -2.21
N GLY A 368 12.51 -2.13 -2.50
CA GLY A 368 11.76 -3.10 -1.73
C GLY A 368 12.26 -4.51 -2.01
N ILE A 369 11.85 -5.42 -1.14
CA ILE A 369 12.01 -6.85 -1.33
C ILE A 369 10.85 -7.56 -0.63
N ALA A 370 10.39 -8.65 -1.24
CA ALA A 370 9.31 -9.47 -0.74
C ALA A 370 9.74 -10.91 -0.50
N ALA A 371 9.11 -11.53 0.49
CA ALA A 371 9.14 -12.97 0.71
C ALA A 371 7.73 -13.52 0.57
N ASN A 372 7.48 -14.29 -0.50
CA ASN A 372 6.26 -15.05 -0.70
C ASN A 372 6.43 -16.45 -0.10
N LEU A 373 5.50 -16.91 0.75
CA LEU A 373 5.68 -18.19 1.46
C LEU A 373 5.71 -19.41 0.54
N ARG A 374 4.89 -19.38 -0.51
CA ARG A 374 4.65 -20.50 -1.43
C ARG A 374 5.10 -20.13 -2.83
N THR A 375 5.45 -21.13 -3.63
CA THR A 375 5.88 -20.90 -5.00
C THR A 375 4.74 -20.30 -5.80
N SER A 376 5.01 -19.25 -6.58
CA SER A 376 3.99 -18.64 -7.43
C SER A 376 3.83 -19.39 -8.75
N LYS A 377 2.73 -19.13 -9.48
CA LYS A 377 2.50 -19.71 -10.81
C LYS A 377 3.59 -19.39 -11.84
N CYS A 378 4.29 -18.27 -11.68
CA CYS A 378 5.42 -17.93 -12.55
C CYS A 378 6.76 -18.49 -12.04
N GLN A 379 6.73 -19.42 -11.08
CA GLN A 379 7.89 -20.09 -10.52
C GLN A 379 8.77 -19.19 -9.63
N LEU A 380 8.24 -18.10 -9.05
CA LEU A 380 8.96 -17.43 -7.96
C LEU A 380 9.06 -18.40 -6.78
N PRO A 381 10.27 -18.78 -6.33
CA PRO A 381 10.45 -19.81 -5.32
C PRO A 381 9.88 -19.36 -3.98
N GLY A 382 9.07 -20.21 -3.36
CA GLY A 382 8.51 -19.94 -2.03
C GLY A 382 9.58 -19.87 -0.94
N LYS A 383 9.55 -18.80 -0.16
CA LYS A 383 10.43 -18.46 0.96
C LYS A 383 9.99 -19.11 2.26
N ASN A 384 10.87 -19.14 3.27
CA ASN A 384 10.52 -19.79 4.53
C ASN A 384 9.56 -18.97 5.39
N VAL A 385 9.45 -17.67 5.13
CA VAL A 385 8.63 -16.73 5.88
C VAL A 385 7.99 -15.76 4.88
N SER A 386 6.90 -15.10 5.29
CA SER A 386 6.22 -14.11 4.45
C SER A 386 6.22 -12.71 5.06
N GLY A 387 6.43 -11.72 4.20
CA GLY A 387 6.49 -10.30 4.56
C GLY A 387 7.22 -9.48 3.49
N VAL A 388 7.15 -8.17 3.60
CA VAL A 388 7.80 -7.26 2.65
C VAL A 388 8.52 -6.12 3.37
N THR A 389 9.67 -5.69 2.85
CA THR A 389 10.35 -4.47 3.31
C THR A 389 10.39 -3.45 2.18
N PHE A 390 10.37 -2.16 2.51
CA PHE A 390 10.47 -1.07 1.56
C PHE A 390 11.19 0.13 2.18
N ILE A 391 11.75 0.99 1.34
CA ILE A 391 12.42 2.23 1.77
C ILE A 391 11.66 3.46 1.27
N ASP A 392 11.97 4.60 1.88
CA ASP A 392 11.55 5.89 1.33
C ASP A 392 12.49 6.39 0.24
N ASN A 393 11.91 6.93 -0.83
CA ASN A 393 12.62 7.48 -1.96
C ASN A 393 11.77 8.57 -2.61
N ILE A 394 12.44 9.56 -3.21
CA ILE A 394 11.79 10.59 -4.02
C ILE A 394 11.90 10.31 -5.53
N PRO A 395 10.90 10.70 -6.33
CA PRO A 395 9.69 11.42 -5.93
C PRO A 395 8.51 10.49 -5.58
N ASP A 396 7.63 10.94 -4.69
CA ASP A 396 6.49 10.14 -4.19
C ASP A 396 5.52 9.71 -5.27
N HIS A 397 5.35 10.51 -6.34
CA HIS A 397 4.44 10.16 -7.42
C HIS A 397 4.82 8.83 -8.12
N ILE A 398 6.08 8.39 -8.00
CA ILE A 398 6.56 7.11 -8.52
C ILE A 398 6.71 6.10 -7.38
N TRP A 399 7.42 6.46 -6.31
CA TRP A 399 7.84 5.48 -5.30
C TRP A 399 6.81 5.24 -4.20
N LYS A 400 5.64 5.89 -4.23
CA LYS A 400 4.52 5.53 -3.35
C LYS A 400 3.97 4.13 -3.62
N TYR A 401 4.22 3.58 -4.82
CA TYR A 401 3.73 2.25 -5.21
C TYR A 401 4.64 1.09 -4.84
N VAL A 402 5.82 1.35 -4.26
CA VAL A 402 6.75 0.27 -3.88
C VAL A 402 6.12 -0.72 -2.89
N PRO A 403 5.45 -0.31 -1.78
CA PRO A 403 4.88 -1.30 -0.87
C PRO A 403 3.85 -2.21 -1.53
N ILE A 404 3.01 -1.68 -2.44
CA ILE A 404 2.02 -2.51 -3.14
C ILE A 404 2.61 -3.39 -4.22
N HIS A 405 3.72 -2.97 -4.83
CA HIS A 405 4.52 -3.84 -5.70
C HIS A 405 5.05 -5.04 -4.92
N GLU A 406 5.69 -4.80 -3.77
CA GLU A 406 6.21 -5.89 -2.94
C GLU A 406 5.08 -6.78 -2.39
N LEU A 407 3.95 -6.19 -2.00
CA LEU A 407 2.76 -6.96 -1.62
C LEU A 407 2.22 -7.78 -2.79
N GLY A 408 2.32 -7.29 -4.03
CA GLY A 408 2.04 -8.08 -5.21
C GLY A 408 2.88 -9.36 -5.23
N HIS A 409 4.18 -9.28 -5.01
CA HIS A 409 5.04 -10.46 -4.86
C HIS A 409 4.63 -11.35 -3.68
N TYR A 410 4.28 -10.77 -2.52
CA TYR A 410 3.75 -11.52 -1.38
C TYR A 410 2.52 -12.36 -1.75
N PHE A 411 1.64 -11.82 -2.60
CA PHE A 411 0.46 -12.49 -3.16
C PHE A 411 0.74 -13.29 -4.45
N GLY A 412 2.00 -13.61 -4.73
CA GLY A 412 2.38 -14.49 -5.83
C GLY A 412 2.43 -13.83 -7.21
N LEU A 413 2.36 -12.50 -7.30
CA LEU A 413 2.59 -11.80 -8.56
C LEU A 413 4.06 -11.74 -8.92
N CYS A 414 4.28 -11.53 -10.21
CA CYS A 414 5.60 -11.57 -10.83
C CYS A 414 5.78 -10.31 -11.64
N HIS A 415 7.03 -9.99 -11.99
CA HIS A 415 7.26 -8.82 -12.79
C HIS A 415 6.63 -8.96 -14.18
N VAL A 416 6.15 -7.84 -14.71
CA VAL A 416 5.55 -7.74 -16.04
C VAL A 416 6.13 -6.56 -16.80
N ASP A 417 5.99 -6.60 -18.12
CA ASP A 417 6.33 -5.47 -18.97
C ASP A 417 5.31 -4.31 -18.83
N GLY A 418 5.79 -3.08 -19.05
CA GLY A 418 4.99 -1.87 -19.12
C GLY A 418 5.14 -0.95 -17.90
N LEU A 419 5.62 0.28 -18.09
CA LEU A 419 5.82 1.28 -17.03
C LEU A 419 4.52 1.72 -16.33
N ASP A 420 3.37 1.47 -16.96
CA ASP A 420 2.04 1.71 -16.43
C ASP A 420 1.55 0.59 -15.49
N ARG A 421 2.38 -0.44 -15.26
CA ARG A 421 2.04 -1.60 -14.42
C ARG A 421 2.73 -1.49 -13.07
N ILE A 422 1.99 -1.83 -12.01
CA ILE A 422 2.56 -1.83 -10.66
C ILE A 422 3.69 -2.86 -10.55
N MET A 423 3.52 -4.05 -11.13
CA MET A 423 4.55 -5.10 -11.11
C MET A 423 5.69 -4.88 -12.12
N TYR A 424 5.89 -3.66 -12.63
CA TYR A 424 7.01 -3.39 -13.54
C TYR A 424 8.36 -3.40 -12.80
N SER A 425 9.39 -3.95 -13.45
CA SER A 425 10.77 -3.86 -12.98
C SER A 425 11.76 -3.63 -14.13
N SER A 426 12.56 -2.57 -14.01
CA SER A 426 13.60 -2.24 -15.01
C SER A 426 14.77 -3.22 -15.02
N LYS A 427 14.92 -4.07 -14.01
CA LYS A 427 15.98 -5.09 -13.96
C LYS A 427 15.68 -6.28 -14.88
N GLN A 428 14.41 -6.59 -15.10
CA GLN A 428 13.98 -7.77 -15.88
C GLN A 428 13.41 -7.39 -17.25
N ASN A 429 12.92 -6.16 -17.40
CA ASN A 429 12.15 -5.73 -18.56
C ASN A 429 12.77 -4.51 -19.26
N SER A 430 12.59 -4.44 -20.58
CA SER A 430 13.19 -3.37 -21.37
C SER A 430 12.46 -2.04 -21.13
N TRP A 431 13.24 -0.98 -20.88
CA TRP A 431 12.72 0.36 -20.56
C TRP A 431 12.09 1.07 -21.79
N TRP A 432 12.38 0.62 -23.00
CA TRP A 432 12.16 1.38 -24.22
C TRP A 432 10.99 0.85 -25.05
N SER A 433 9.78 1.26 -24.71
CA SER A 433 8.68 1.30 -25.66
C SER A 433 8.06 2.70 -25.73
N ILE A 434 8.26 3.40 -26.84
CA ILE A 434 7.71 4.75 -27.10
C ILE A 434 6.16 4.74 -27.11
N SER A 435 5.52 3.56 -27.16
CA SER A 435 4.07 3.40 -27.01
C SER A 435 3.53 3.63 -25.58
N LEU A 436 4.38 3.99 -24.60
CA LEU A 436 4.00 4.16 -23.19
C LEU A 436 3.38 5.54 -22.86
N ILE A 437 3.63 6.56 -23.68
CA ILE A 437 3.12 7.93 -23.44
C ILE A 437 1.58 8.00 -23.45
N PRO A 438 0.85 7.34 -24.37
CA PRO A 438 -0.61 7.32 -24.37
C PRO A 438 -1.22 6.63 -23.14
N ASN A 439 -0.62 5.55 -22.63
CA ASN A 439 -1.18 4.81 -21.49
C ASN A 439 -0.99 5.55 -20.16
N ILE A 440 0.16 6.21 -19.97
CA ILE A 440 0.37 7.11 -18.82
C ILE A 440 -0.61 8.30 -18.90
N TYR A 441 -0.86 8.82 -20.11
CA TYR A 441 -1.85 9.88 -20.33
C TYR A 441 -3.30 9.41 -20.05
N LEU A 442 -3.67 8.20 -20.47
CA LEU A 442 -5.00 7.64 -20.26
C LEU A 442 -5.24 7.27 -18.80
N LYS A 443 -4.32 6.57 -18.13
CA LYS A 443 -4.57 6.03 -16.77
C LYS A 443 -3.99 6.87 -15.63
N GLY A 444 -3.02 7.74 -15.89
CA GLY A 444 -2.49 8.73 -14.95
C GLY A 444 -1.70 8.17 -13.75
N GLU A 445 -1.88 6.89 -13.42
CA GLU A 445 -1.20 6.16 -12.34
C GLU A 445 -1.01 4.69 -12.73
N PRO A 446 0.05 4.01 -12.24
CA PRO A 446 0.23 2.57 -12.41
C PRO A 446 -0.95 1.76 -11.87
N PHE A 447 -1.26 0.62 -12.48
CA PHE A 447 -2.41 -0.22 -12.12
C PHE A 447 -2.11 -1.73 -12.24
N PHE A 448 -2.98 -2.55 -11.66
CA PHE A 448 -3.05 -3.99 -11.87
C PHE A 448 -4.10 -4.35 -12.93
N THR A 449 -3.77 -5.27 -13.80
CA THR A 449 -4.67 -5.86 -14.79
C THR A 449 -5.58 -6.91 -14.17
N LEU A 450 -6.63 -7.26 -14.93
CA LEU A 450 -7.51 -8.37 -14.58
C LEU A 450 -6.74 -9.69 -14.44
N ASP A 451 -5.74 -9.94 -15.28
CA ASP A 451 -4.99 -11.21 -15.25
C ASP A 451 -4.06 -11.29 -14.04
N GLU A 452 -3.45 -10.17 -13.61
CA GLU A 452 -2.76 -10.10 -12.31
C GLU A 452 -3.75 -10.34 -11.16
N ALA A 453 -4.93 -9.72 -11.18
CA ALA A 453 -5.94 -9.98 -10.16
C ALA A 453 -6.32 -11.46 -10.09
N LYS A 454 -6.52 -12.14 -11.24
CA LYS A 454 -6.76 -13.58 -11.28
C LYS A 454 -5.60 -14.38 -10.71
N ALA A 455 -4.36 -14.05 -11.07
CA ALA A 455 -3.16 -14.72 -10.56
C ALA A 455 -3.00 -14.58 -9.04
N THR A 456 -3.33 -13.40 -8.50
CA THR A 456 -3.41 -13.19 -7.04
C THR A 456 -4.44 -14.11 -6.40
N TRP A 457 -5.64 -14.21 -6.97
CA TRP A 457 -6.69 -15.08 -6.44
C TRP A 457 -6.38 -16.57 -6.59
N ASP A 458 -5.68 -16.96 -7.65
CA ASP A 458 -5.15 -18.31 -7.77
C ASP A 458 -4.22 -18.64 -6.61
N TYR A 459 -3.25 -17.75 -6.35
CA TYR A 459 -2.30 -17.93 -5.26
C TYR A 459 -3.00 -17.97 -3.90
N ILE A 460 -3.96 -17.08 -3.67
CA ILE A 460 -4.75 -17.02 -2.43
C ILE A 460 -5.54 -18.30 -2.24
N VAL A 461 -6.37 -18.68 -3.21
CA VAL A 461 -7.23 -19.87 -3.11
C VAL A 461 -6.38 -21.11 -2.96
N GLU A 462 -5.23 -21.22 -3.63
CA GLU A 462 -4.33 -22.37 -3.52
C GLU A 462 -3.68 -22.46 -2.13
N ASN A 463 -3.17 -21.34 -1.60
CA ASN A 463 -2.19 -21.36 -0.50
C ASN A 463 -2.72 -20.85 0.85
N PHE A 464 -3.84 -20.12 0.89
CA PHE A 464 -4.36 -19.56 2.14
C PHE A 464 -5.26 -20.58 2.83
N ASN A 465 -5.25 -20.55 4.16
CA ASN A 465 -6.20 -21.30 4.97
C ASN A 465 -7.62 -20.75 4.75
N ALA A 466 -8.63 -21.62 4.80
CA ALA A 466 -10.04 -21.22 4.63
C ALA A 466 -10.46 -20.14 5.65
N GLN A 467 -9.87 -20.16 6.84
CA GLN A 467 -10.08 -19.16 7.89
C GLN A 467 -9.61 -17.76 7.47
N CYS A 468 -8.54 -17.65 6.67
CA CYS A 468 -8.13 -16.36 6.09
C CYS A 468 -9.23 -15.77 5.19
N LEU A 469 -10.00 -16.65 4.54
CA LEU A 469 -11.08 -16.29 3.64
C LEU A 469 -12.42 -16.06 4.37
N GLY A 470 -12.42 -16.17 5.71
CA GLY A 470 -13.58 -15.90 6.57
C GLY A 470 -14.36 -17.14 7.00
N ALA A 471 -13.92 -18.35 6.66
CA ALA A 471 -14.53 -19.57 7.19
C ALA A 471 -14.29 -19.71 8.70
N GLN A 472 -15.33 -20.03 9.46
CA GLN A 472 -15.20 -20.37 10.87
C GLN A 472 -14.55 -21.75 11.01
N PRO A 473 -13.74 -21.99 12.06
CA PRO A 473 -13.24 -23.32 12.34
C PRO A 473 -14.42 -24.26 12.58
N VAL A 474 -14.46 -25.40 11.87
CA VAL A 474 -15.46 -26.43 12.11
C VAL A 474 -15.23 -26.96 13.53
N PRO A 475 -16.23 -26.91 14.43
CA PRO A 475 -16.11 -27.52 15.75
C PRO A 475 -15.76 -29.00 15.57
N ILE A 476 -14.65 -29.45 16.15
CA ILE A 476 -14.35 -30.88 16.19
C ILE A 476 -15.33 -31.48 17.19
N PRO A 477 -16.20 -32.42 16.77
CA PRO A 477 -17.23 -33.01 17.62
C PRO A 477 -16.66 -33.79 18.80
#